data_AF-A0A7V7BN28-F1
#
_entry.id   AF-A0A7V7BN28-F1
#
_cell.length_a   1.000
_cell.length_b   1.000
_cell.length_c   1.000
_cell.angle_alpha   90.00
_cell.angle_beta   90.00
_cell.angle_gamma   90.00
#
_symmetry.space_group_name_H-M   'P 1'
#
loop_
_entity.id
_entity.type
_entity.pdbx_description
1 polymer ?
#
loop_
_entity_poly.entity_id
_entity_poly.type
_entity_poly.pdbx_seq_one_letter_code
_entity_poly.pdbx_strand_id
1 'polypeptide(L)' 'MNELNKEDEIFVICRAGNRSDLAARELAKNGFTKVFNVIPGMSQWTGKTTGINK' A
#
# COMPACT_ATOMS: atom_id res chain seq x y z
N MET A 1 -10.54 12.12 1.31
CA MET A 1 -9.23 12.38 0.68
C MET A 1 -8.34 13.36 1.47
N ASN A 2 -8.68 13.68 2.73
CA ASN A 2 -7.86 14.56 3.58
C ASN A 2 -7.15 13.81 4.72
N GLU A 3 -7.15 12.48 4.67
CA GLU A 3 -6.52 11.62 5.69
C GLU A 3 -5.05 11.30 5.37
N LEU A 4 -4.60 11.58 4.15
CA LEU A 4 -3.25 11.27 3.67
C LEU A 4 -2.59 12.55 3.16
N ASN A 5 -1.34 12.80 3.57
CA ASN A 5 -0.57 13.91 3.02
C ASN A 5 0.05 13.52 1.68
N LYS A 6 0.04 14.45 0.72
CA LYS A 6 0.58 14.22 -0.62
C LYS A 6 2.11 14.24 -0.70
N GLU A 7 2.76 14.83 0.30
CA GLU A 7 4.21 14.97 0.42
C GLU A 7 4.88 13.68 0.95
N ASP A 8 4.10 12.86 1.66
CA ASP A 8 4.58 11.65 2.34
C ASP A 8 4.90 10.55 1.32
N GLU A 9 5.87 9.70 1.67
CA GLU A 9 6.13 8.46 0.94
C GLU A 9 5.13 7.40 1.36
N ILE A 10 4.29 6.97 0.41
CA ILE A 10 3.20 6.03 0.67
C ILE A 10 3.55 4.67 0.06
N PHE A 11 3.73 3.67 0.92
CA PHE A 11 3.86 2.28 0.52
C PHE A 11 2.52 1.57 0.66
N VAL A 12 1.93 1.19 -0.47
CA VAL A 12 0.63 0.52 -0.51
C VAL A 12 0.87 -0.98 -0.64
N ILE A 13 0.25 -1.77 0.25
CA ILE A 13 0.44 -3.21 0.29
C ILE A 13 -0.90 -3.94 0.41
N CYS A 14 -1.00 -5.09 -0.26
CA CYS A 14 -2.11 -6.02 -0.09
C CYS A 14 -1.58 -7.46 0.00
N ARG A 15 -2.45 -8.47 -0.13
CA ARG A 15 -2.04 -9.89 -0.08
C ARG A 15 -1.04 -10.26 -1.19
N ALA A 16 -1.33 -9.93 -2.45
CA ALA A 16 -0.60 -10.43 -3.62
C ALA A 16 -0.18 -9.33 -4.63
N GLY A 17 -0.25 -8.05 -4.24
CA GLY A 17 0.10 -6.91 -5.11
C GLY A 17 -1.04 -6.34 -5.98
N ASN A 18 -2.06 -7.12 -6.35
CA ASN A 18 -3.09 -6.67 -7.32
C ASN A 18 -3.99 -5.53 -6.80
N ARG A 19 -4.44 -5.59 -5.54
CA ARG A 19 -5.33 -4.56 -4.97
C ARG A 19 -4.56 -3.27 -4.64
N SER A 20 -3.32 -3.43 -4.18
CA SER A 20 -2.43 -2.31 -3.90
C SER A 20 -1.98 -1.60 -5.17
N ASP A 21 -1.84 -2.31 -6.30
CA ASP A 21 -1.60 -1.69 -7.61
C ASP A 21 -2.74 -0.74 -8.01
N LEU A 22 -3.98 -1.21 -7.93
CA LEU A 22 -5.16 -0.38 -8.24
C LEU A 22 -5.23 0.87 -7.35
N ALA A 23 -5.01 0.69 -6.03
CA ALA A 23 -5.00 1.80 -5.09
C ALA A 23 -3.86 2.79 -5.34
N ALA A 24 -2.66 2.30 -5.65
CA ALA A 24 -1.51 3.14 -5.96
C ALA A 24 -1.73 3.99 -7.22
N ARG A 25 -2.33 3.42 -8.26
CA ARG A 25 -2.74 4.17 -9.47
C ARG A 25 -3.76 5.25 -9.17
N GLU A 26 -4.73 4.94 -8.32
CA GLU A 26 -5.75 5.92 -7.94
C GLU A 26 -5.16 7.06 -7.11
N LEU A 27 -4.26 6.77 -6.17
CA LEU A 27 -3.51 7.79 -5.46
C LEU A 27 -2.66 8.65 -6.41
N ALA A 28 -1.97 8.04 -7.37
CA ALA A 28 -1.20 8.79 -8.37
C ALA A 28 -2.07 9.75 -9.18
N LYS A 29 -3.27 9.32 -9.62
CA LYS A 29 -4.24 10.21 -10.31
C LYS A 29 -4.70 11.38 -9.44
N ASN A 30 -4.78 11.18 -8.12
CA ASN A 30 -5.18 12.21 -7.17
C ASN A 30 -4.02 13.14 -6.74
N GLY A 31 -2.86 13.03 -7.41
CA GLY A 31 -1.73 13.94 -7.26
C GLY A 31 -0.75 13.56 -6.16
N PHE A 32 -0.76 12.30 -5.71
CA PHE A 32 0.29 11.77 -4.84
C PHE A 32 1.48 11.36 -5.71
N THR A 33 2.66 11.93 -5.45
CA THR A 33 3.84 11.76 -6.31
C THR A 33 4.78 10.65 -5.84
N LYS A 34 4.73 10.30 -4.55
CA LYS A 34 5.60 9.31 -3.91
C LYS A 34 4.81 8.08 -3.46
N VAL A 35 4.18 7.37 -4.40
CA VAL A 35 3.37 6.18 -4.11
C VAL A 35 4.02 4.93 -4.69
N PHE A 36 4.21 3.92 -3.85
CA PHE A 36 4.89 2.68 -4.21
C PHE A 36 4.01 1.47 -3.89
N ASN A 37 3.85 0.58 -4.86
CA ASN A 37 3.18 -0.72 -4.64
C ASN A 37 4.21 -1.75 -4.15
N VAL A 38 3.93 -2.39 -3.01
CA VAL A 38 4.79 -3.46 -2.48
C VAL A 38 4.42 -4.80 -3.11
N ILE A 39 5.34 -5.36 -3.89
CA ILE A 39 5.24 -6.67 -4.58
C ILE A 39 6.28 -7.63 -3.97
N PRO A 40 5.94 -8.91 -3.71
CA PRO A 40 4.70 -9.63 -4.04
C PRO A 40 3.58 -9.47 -2.99
N GLY A 41 3.63 -8.40 -2.19
CA GLY A 41 2.70 -8.12 -1.11
C GLY A 41 2.96 -8.97 0.13
N MET A 42 1.97 -9.02 1.04
CA MET A 42 2.09 -9.75 2.32
C MET A 42 2.20 -11.27 2.15
N SER A 43 1.89 -11.82 0.96
CA SER A 43 1.97 -13.27 0.69
C SER A 43 3.37 -13.86 0.85
N GLN A 44 4.41 -13.04 0.75
CA GLN A 44 5.80 -13.45 0.97
C GLN A 44 6.42 -12.76 2.17
N TRP A 45 5.62 -12.10 3.01
CA TRP A 45 6.12 -11.53 4.25
C TRP A 45 6.49 -12.66 5.21
N THR A 46 7.78 -12.79 5.51
CA THR A 46 8.33 -13.78 6.46
C THR A 46 8.66 -13.18 7.83
N GLY A 47 8.51 -11.86 7.97
CA GLY A 47 8.75 -11.17 9.22
C GLY A 47 7.66 -11.45 10.27
N LYS A 48 7.88 -10.97 11.49
CA LYS A 48 6.89 -11.05 12.56
C LYS A 48 5.59 -10.38 12.11
N THR A 49 4.48 -11.08 12.27
CA THR A 49 3.14 -10.52 12.11
C THR A 49 2.46 -10.47 13.46
N THR A 50 1.66 -9.43 13.68
CA THR A 50 0.75 -9.37 14.82
C THR A 50 -0.65 -9.50 14.25
N GLY A 51 -1.24 -10.69 14.41
CA GLY A 51 -2.64 -10.91 14.08
C GLY A 51 -3.53 -10.43 15.23
N ILE A 52 -4.66 -9.83 14.90
CA ILE A 52 -5.78 -9.74 15.86
C ILE A 52 -6.38 -11.15 15.88
N ASN A 53 -5.94 -11.99 16.81
CA ASN A 53 -6.64 -13.24 17.08
C ASN A 53 -8.06 -12.86 17.53
N LYS A 54 -9.06 -13.32 16.78
CA LYS A 54 -10.47 -13.11 17.09
C LYS A 54 -10.93 -14.13 18.12
#